data_AF-A0A961SES3-F1
#
_entry.id   AF-A0A961SES3-F1
#
_cell.length_a   1.000
_cell.length_b   1.000
_cell.length_c   1.000
_cell.angle_alpha   90.00
_cell.angle_beta   90.00
_cell.angle_gamma   90.00
#
_symmetry.space_group_name_H-M   'P 1'
#
loop_
_entity.id
_entity.type
_entity.pdbx_description
1 polymer ?
#
loop_
_entity_poly.entity_id
_entity_poly.type
_entity_poly.pdbx_seq_one_letter_code
_entity_poly.pdbx_strand_id
1 'polypeptide(L)'
;ENEVIERITRLRAIGAITRFGPFLDAAAMGGAFCLCAMSVPAERFDEVTDLVNEHSEVAHNYEREHKLNMWFVLACDRKEGIEATASRIEMETGLNVFRFPKLKEFFIGFKVAA
;
A
#
# COMPACT_ATOMS: atom_id res chain seq x y z
N GLU A 1 15.77 16.35 30.21
CA GLU A 1 15.61 15.05 29.55
C GLU A 1 14.25 14.43 29.83
N ASN A 2 13.88 14.20 31.09
CA ASN A 2 12.58 13.63 31.48
C ASN A 2 11.35 14.33 30.87
N GLU A 3 11.34 15.67 30.85
CA GLU A 3 10.24 16.45 30.24
C GLU A 3 9.98 16.09 28.77
N VAL A 4 11.05 15.87 27.98
CA VAL A 4 10.95 15.52 26.56
C VAL A 4 10.35 14.12 26.40
N ILE A 5 10.80 13.18 27.23
CA ILE A 5 10.30 11.80 27.23
C ILE A 5 8.82 11.76 27.60
N GLU A 6 8.42 12.49 28.65
CA GLU A 6 7.02 12.57 29.09
C GLU A 6 6.14 13.18 28.02
N ARG A 7 6.60 14.24 27.35
CA ARG A 7 5.85 14.91 26.29
C ARG A 7 5.64 14.01 25.07
N ILE A 8 6.68 13.29 24.61
CA ILE A 8 6.57 12.34 23.50
C ILE A 8 5.62 11.19 23.88
N THR A 9 5.73 10.68 25.11
CA THR A 9 4.84 9.62 25.63
C THR A 9 3.39 10.07 25.61
N ARG A 10 3.10 11.28 26.10
CA ARG A 10 1.74 11.85 26.09
C ARG A 10 1.22 12.03 24.68
N LEU A 11 2.02 12.57 23.76
CA LEU A 11 1.61 12.78 22.36
C LEU A 11 1.25 11.46 21.68
N ARG A 12 2.00 10.38 21.96
CA ARG A 12 1.67 9.04 21.47
C ARG A 12 0.39 8.50 22.10
N ALA A 13 0.22 8.67 23.41
CA ALA A 13 -0.95 8.18 24.14
C ALA A 13 -2.27 8.83 23.67
N ILE A 14 -2.25 10.11 23.35
CA ILE A 14 -3.44 10.83 22.83
C ILE A 14 -3.63 10.69 21.32
N GLY A 15 -2.76 9.95 20.62
CA GLY A 15 -2.82 9.75 19.17
C GLY A 15 -2.37 10.97 18.34
N ALA A 16 -1.83 12.01 18.95
CA ALA A 16 -1.29 13.17 18.23
C ALA A 16 -0.05 12.80 17.40
N ILE A 17 0.69 11.78 17.81
CA ILE A 17 1.68 11.08 16.98
C ILE A 17 1.37 9.58 17.00
N THR A 18 1.49 8.92 15.86
CA THR A 18 1.21 7.48 15.74
C THR A 18 2.44 6.62 16.06
N ARG A 19 3.65 7.15 15.83
CA ARG A 19 4.92 6.43 16.01
C ARG A 19 6.07 7.37 16.35
N PHE A 20 7.01 6.89 17.16
CA PHE A 20 8.32 7.51 17.41
C PHE A 20 9.41 6.44 17.17
N GLY A 21 10.20 6.62 16.12
CA GLY A 21 11.20 5.63 15.69
C GLY A 21 11.68 5.86 14.25
N PRO A 22 12.58 5.00 13.74
CA PRO A 22 13.19 5.18 12.43
C PRO A 22 12.16 5.00 11.30
N PHE A 23 12.22 5.86 10.29
CA PHE A 23 11.51 5.67 9.03
C PHE A 23 12.48 5.03 8.03
N LEU A 24 12.14 3.84 7.54
CA LEU A 24 12.99 3.05 6.67
C LEU A 24 12.58 3.25 5.22
N ASP A 25 13.56 3.48 4.35
CA ASP A 25 13.36 3.49 2.91
C ASP A 25 13.47 2.06 2.38
N ALA A 26 12.32 1.39 2.26
CA ALA A 26 12.27 0.02 1.76
C ALA A 26 12.83 -0.11 0.34
N ALA A 27 12.70 0.92 -0.50
CA ALA A 27 13.24 0.89 -1.86
C ALA A 27 14.78 0.98 -1.85
N ALA A 28 15.35 1.81 -0.99
CA ALA A 28 16.80 1.87 -0.80
C ALA A 28 17.38 0.56 -0.23
N MET A 29 16.55 -0.22 0.47
CA MET A 29 16.92 -1.55 1.02
C MET A 29 16.78 -2.69 0.01
N GLY A 30 16.43 -2.42 -1.26
CA GLY A 30 16.26 -3.42 -2.31
C GLY A 30 14.81 -3.88 -2.53
N GLY A 31 13.87 -3.36 -1.75
CA GLY A 31 12.45 -3.58 -1.91
C GLY A 31 11.85 -2.86 -3.13
N ALA A 32 10.56 -3.13 -3.34
CA ALA A 32 9.83 -2.60 -4.48
C ALA A 32 8.38 -2.29 -4.11
N PHE A 33 7.85 -1.27 -4.78
CA PHE A 33 6.45 -0.90 -4.73
C PHE A 33 5.86 -0.89 -6.13
N CYS A 34 4.65 -1.39 -6.28
CA CYS A 34 3.91 -1.35 -7.54
C CYS A 34 2.45 -1.00 -7.28
N LEU A 35 1.94 -0.01 -8.01
CA LEU A 35 0.50 0.23 -8.05
C LEU A 35 -0.13 -0.84 -8.95
N CYS A 36 -1.17 -1.48 -8.45
CA CYS A 36 -1.89 -2.54 -9.15
C CYS A 36 -3.37 -2.18 -9.26
N ALA A 37 -4.01 -2.67 -10.31
CA ALA A 37 -5.45 -2.51 -10.47
C ALA A 37 -6.09 -3.75 -11.11
N MET A 38 -7.35 -3.99 -10.77
CA MET A 38 -8.16 -5.07 -11.31
C MET A 38 -9.51 -4.53 -11.80
N SER A 39 -10.10 -5.23 -12.77
CA SER A 39 -11.49 -5.03 -13.21
C SER A 39 -12.34 -6.14 -12.58
N VAL A 40 -12.95 -5.86 -11.45
CA VAL A 40 -13.65 -6.82 -10.61
C VAL A 40 -15.16 -6.74 -10.87
N PRO A 41 -15.84 -7.85 -11.22
CA PRO A 41 -17.30 -7.87 -11.31
C PRO A 41 -17.94 -7.49 -9.97
N ALA A 42 -18.98 -6.64 -9.99
CA ALA A 42 -19.63 -6.16 -8.77
C ALA A 42 -20.12 -7.30 -7.85
N GLU A 43 -20.61 -8.39 -8.45
CA GLU A 43 -21.14 -9.55 -7.73
C GLU A 43 -20.07 -10.35 -6.96
N ARG A 44 -18.78 -10.16 -7.32
CA ARG A 44 -17.62 -10.81 -6.68
C ARG A 44 -16.72 -9.83 -5.95
N PHE A 45 -17.14 -8.57 -5.80
CA PHE A 45 -16.25 -7.52 -5.31
C PHE A 45 -15.75 -7.80 -3.90
N ASP A 46 -16.63 -8.20 -3.00
CA ASP A 46 -16.29 -8.52 -1.61
C ASP A 46 -15.37 -9.76 -1.52
N GLU A 47 -15.71 -10.84 -2.23
CA GLU A 47 -14.89 -12.07 -2.33
C GLU A 47 -13.46 -11.75 -2.80
N VAL A 48 -13.33 -10.98 -3.88
CA VAL A 48 -12.03 -10.61 -4.44
C VAL A 48 -11.28 -9.65 -3.51
N THR A 49 -11.99 -8.77 -2.80
CA THR A 49 -11.40 -7.87 -1.80
C THR A 49 -10.75 -8.67 -0.68
N ASP A 50 -11.44 -9.68 -0.16
CA ASP A 50 -10.92 -10.54 0.89
C ASP A 50 -9.67 -11.30 0.40
N LEU A 51 -9.74 -11.94 -0.76
CA LEU A 51 -8.59 -12.64 -1.37
C LEU A 51 -7.37 -11.73 -1.57
N VAL A 52 -7.57 -10.50 -2.08
CA VAL A 52 -6.48 -9.54 -2.25
C VAL A 52 -5.90 -9.12 -0.90
N ASN A 53 -6.74 -8.87 0.11
CA ASN A 53 -6.31 -8.41 1.42
C ASN A 53 -5.63 -9.49 2.27
N GLU A 54 -5.74 -10.77 1.92
CA GLU A 54 -5.01 -11.87 2.57
C GLU A 54 -3.50 -11.83 2.30
N HIS A 55 -3.05 -11.15 1.24
CA HIS A 55 -1.63 -11.01 0.91
C HIS A 55 -0.97 -9.93 1.79
N SER A 56 0.01 -10.35 2.60
CA SER A 56 0.79 -9.45 3.48
C SER A 56 1.53 -8.33 2.74
N GLU A 57 1.79 -8.55 1.45
CA GLU A 57 2.43 -7.64 0.52
C GLU A 57 1.49 -6.52 0.05
N VAL A 58 0.17 -6.63 0.27
CA VAL A 58 -0.81 -5.58 -0.03
C VAL A 58 -0.81 -4.55 1.10
N ALA A 59 -0.26 -3.36 0.82
CA ALA A 59 -0.14 -2.29 1.81
C ALA A 59 -1.43 -1.46 1.95
N HIS A 60 -2.10 -1.20 0.83
CA HIS A 60 -3.35 -0.47 0.75
C HIS A 60 -4.20 -1.05 -0.38
N ASN A 61 -5.52 -1.10 -0.19
CA ASN A 61 -6.49 -1.52 -1.19
C ASN A 61 -7.72 -0.60 -1.14
N TYR A 62 -8.22 -0.18 -2.29
CA TYR A 62 -9.35 0.73 -2.39
C TYR A 62 -10.25 0.43 -3.59
N GLU A 63 -11.54 0.61 -3.38
CA GLU A 63 -12.52 0.75 -4.46
C GLU A 63 -12.42 2.13 -5.14
N ARG A 64 -12.68 2.16 -6.45
CA ARG A 64 -12.72 3.37 -7.28
C ARG A 64 -13.86 3.29 -8.30
N GLU A 65 -14.49 4.43 -8.57
CA GLU A 65 -15.49 4.58 -9.63
C GLU A 65 -14.84 4.61 -11.02
N HIS A 66 -14.41 3.45 -11.53
CA HIS A 66 -13.78 3.29 -12.84
C HIS A 66 -13.88 1.82 -13.31
N LYS A 67 -13.63 1.51 -14.59
CA LYS A 67 -13.61 0.12 -15.09
C LYS A 67 -12.59 -0.75 -14.35
N LEU A 68 -11.42 -0.18 -14.07
CA LEU A 68 -10.50 -0.70 -13.07
C LEU A 68 -10.99 -0.18 -11.72
N ASN A 69 -11.83 -0.97 -11.06
CA ASN A 69 -12.57 -0.55 -9.86
C ASN A 69 -11.88 -0.95 -8.56
N MET A 70 -10.86 -1.80 -8.58
CA MET A 70 -10.06 -2.14 -7.40
C MET A 70 -8.61 -1.74 -7.62
N TRP A 71 -8.08 -0.91 -6.71
CA TRP A 71 -6.72 -0.37 -6.78
C TRP A 71 -5.97 -0.64 -5.49
N PHE A 72 -4.83 -1.30 -5.59
CA PHE A 72 -4.02 -1.65 -4.44
C PHE A 72 -2.53 -1.45 -4.70
N VAL A 73 -1.75 -1.34 -3.63
CA VAL A 73 -0.29 -1.21 -3.70
C VAL A 73 0.34 -2.47 -3.17
N LEU A 74 1.14 -3.13 -4.02
CA LEU A 74 2.05 -4.18 -3.59
C LEU A 74 3.35 -3.56 -3.08
N ALA A 75 3.79 -4.00 -1.91
CA ALA A 75 5.04 -3.64 -1.25
C ALA A 75 5.79 -4.93 -0.89
N CYS A 76 6.94 -5.16 -1.54
CA CYS A 76 7.74 -6.36 -1.32
C CYS A 76 9.17 -5.99 -0.93
N ASP A 77 9.83 -6.90 -0.21
CA ASP A 77 11.25 -6.78 0.18
C ASP A 77 12.22 -6.93 -1.00
N ARG A 78 11.73 -7.46 -2.13
CA ARG A 78 12.46 -7.67 -3.38
C ARG A 78 11.55 -7.42 -4.59
N LYS A 79 12.14 -7.03 -5.72
CA LYS A 79 11.40 -6.74 -6.96
C LYS A 79 10.62 -7.93 -7.49
N GLU A 80 11.18 -9.13 -7.37
CA GLU A 80 10.58 -10.37 -7.85
C GLU A 80 9.30 -10.72 -7.08
N GLY A 81 9.16 -10.23 -5.83
CA GLY A 81 7.97 -10.44 -5.01
C GLY A 81 6.71 -9.79 -5.60
N ILE A 82 6.86 -8.71 -6.37
CA ILE A 82 5.73 -8.04 -7.02
C ILE A 82 5.10 -8.96 -8.07
N GLU A 83 5.93 -9.54 -8.95
CA GLU A 83 5.44 -10.44 -10.00
C GLU A 83 4.83 -11.69 -9.38
N ALA A 84 5.53 -12.32 -8.42
CA ALA A 84 5.05 -13.52 -7.76
C ALA A 84 3.71 -13.30 -7.03
N THR A 85 3.55 -12.17 -6.33
CA THR A 85 2.31 -11.86 -5.62
C THR A 85 1.17 -11.52 -6.57
N ALA A 86 1.44 -10.71 -7.61
CA ALA A 86 0.43 -10.44 -8.63
C ALA A 86 -0.06 -11.73 -9.29
N SER A 87 0.83 -12.65 -9.65
CA SER A 87 0.44 -13.94 -10.23
C SER A 87 -0.35 -14.83 -9.26
N ARG A 88 -0.05 -14.81 -7.95
CA ARG A 88 -0.89 -15.51 -6.95
C ARG A 88 -2.31 -14.95 -6.91
N ILE A 89 -2.44 -13.63 -6.83
CA ILE A 89 -3.75 -12.95 -6.86
C ILE A 89 -4.51 -13.30 -8.15
N GLU A 90 -3.84 -13.31 -9.30
CA GLU A 90 -4.44 -13.70 -10.58
C GLU A 90 -4.95 -15.14 -10.57
N MET A 91 -4.18 -16.09 -10.01
CA MET A 91 -4.58 -17.49 -9.89
C MET A 91 -5.76 -17.70 -8.93
N GLU A 92 -5.75 -17.02 -7.79
CA GLU A 92 -6.78 -17.15 -6.74
C GLU A 92 -8.11 -16.53 -7.16
N THR A 93 -8.06 -15.36 -7.79
CA THR A 93 -9.27 -14.60 -8.17
C THR A 93 -9.80 -14.96 -9.56
N GLY A 94 -8.92 -15.49 -10.43
CA GLY A 94 -9.17 -15.70 -11.86
C GLY A 94 -9.26 -14.40 -12.66
N LEU A 95 -8.77 -13.28 -12.12
CA LEU A 95 -8.83 -11.95 -12.73
C LEU A 95 -7.43 -11.38 -12.96
N ASN A 96 -7.23 -10.66 -14.07
CA ASN A 96 -5.95 -10.06 -14.39
C ASN A 96 -5.58 -8.92 -13.42
N VAL A 97 -4.32 -8.88 -13.01
CA VAL A 97 -3.73 -7.80 -12.22
C VAL A 97 -2.89 -6.91 -13.12
N PHE A 98 -3.40 -5.72 -13.42
CA PHE A 98 -2.65 -4.72 -14.17
C PHE A 98 -1.63 -4.05 -13.26
N ARG A 99 -0.34 -4.07 -13.65
CA ARG A 99 0.77 -3.52 -12.88
C ARG A 99 1.24 -2.20 -13.47
N PHE A 100 1.35 -1.18 -12.63
CA PHE A 100 1.76 0.18 -12.95
C PHE A 100 2.99 0.56 -12.11
N PRO A 101 4.18 0.02 -12.44
CA PRO A 101 5.39 0.35 -11.71
C PRO A 101 5.74 1.83 -11.89
N LYS A 102 6.23 2.46 -10.82
CA LYS A 102 6.71 3.84 -10.88
C LYS A 102 7.93 3.93 -11.80
N LEU A 103 7.79 4.62 -12.93
CA LEU A 103 8.88 4.84 -13.88
C LEU A 103 9.70 6.09 -13.54
N LYS A 104 9.02 7.14 -13.06
CA LYS A 104 9.63 8.41 -12.69
C LYS A 104 8.82 9.05 -11.58
N GLU A 105 9.52 9.63 -10.61
CA GLU A 105 8.91 10.40 -9.54
C GLU A 105 8.98 11.89 -9.87
N PHE A 106 7.89 12.61 -9.55
CA PHE A 106 7.80 14.05 -9.70
C PHE A 106 7.33 14.64 -8.37
N PHE A 107 8.02 15.67 -7.89
CA PHE A 107 7.64 16.38 -6.69
C PHE A 107 6.54 17.39 -7.00
N ILE A 108 5.34 17.16 -6.45
CA ILE A 108 4.14 17.98 -6.74
C ILE A 108 4.13 19.29 -5.92
N GLY A 109 4.93 19.39 -4.85
CA GLY A 109 5.02 20.61 -4.04
C GLY A 109 3.70 21.07 -3.41
N PHE A 110 2.72 20.16 -3.28
CA PHE A 110 1.40 20.50 -2.75
C PHE A 110 1.51 20.96 -1.29
N LYS A 111 0.98 22.16 -1.02
CA LYS A 111 0.90 22.75 0.31
C LYS A 111 -0.58 22.92 0.65
N VAL A 112 -1.02 22.29 1.73
CA VAL A 112 -2.33 22.59 2.32
C VAL A 112 -2.16 23.87 3.15
N ALA A 113 -2.91 24.92 2.83
CA ALA A 113 -2.99 26.09 3.69
C ALA A 113 -3.73 25.67 4.98
N ALA A 114 -3.10 25.95 6.12
CA ALA A 114 -3.67 25.69 7.44
C ALA A 114 -4.72 26.76 7.80
#